data_AF-A0A1R3U7T2-F1
#
_entry.id   AF-A0A1R3U7T2-F1
#
_cell.length_a   1.000
_cell.length_b   1.000
_cell.length_c   1.000
_cell.angle_alpha   90.00
_cell.angle_beta   90.00
_cell.angle_gamma   90.00
#
_symmetry.space_group_name_H-M   'P 1'
#
loop_
_entity.id
_entity.type
_entity.pdbx_description
1 polymer ?
#
loop_
_entity_poly.entity_id
_entity_poly.type
_entity_poly.pdbx_seq_one_letter_code
_entity_poly.pdbx_strand_id
1 'polypeptide(L)'
;MATGLQEREIRQCLQDGGHLRNVLIVTKTIKDGTEHLAYVRPSWRREFLPLRTWGDREDRTYRDLDRLLMLLRDDFGYQGFIGLYLDGDADLARYRALSDSDGTDVEV
;
A
#
# COMPACT_ATOMS: atom_id res chain seq x y z
N MET A 1 -11.46 -12.18 1.45
CA MET A 1 -10.50 -11.33 0.71
C MET A 1 -10.47 -9.99 1.42
N ALA A 2 -9.31 -9.55 1.88
CA ALA A 2 -9.20 -8.31 2.65
C ALA A 2 -9.64 -7.12 1.79
N THR A 3 -10.73 -6.49 2.21
CA THR A 3 -11.17 -5.16 1.78
C THR A 3 -10.04 -4.19 2.08
N GLY A 4 -9.53 -3.46 1.07
CA GLY A 4 -8.36 -2.58 1.20
C GLY A 4 -8.50 -1.53 2.31
N LEU A 5 -7.41 -0.81 2.61
CA LEU A 5 -7.36 0.13 3.73
C LEU A 5 -7.87 1.51 3.34
N GLN A 6 -8.82 2.04 4.10
CA GLN A 6 -9.26 3.43 3.96
C GLN A 6 -8.31 4.36 4.70
N GLU A 7 -8.07 5.56 4.16
CA GLU A 7 -7.20 6.57 4.79
C GLU A 7 -7.62 6.90 6.23
N ARG A 8 -8.94 6.92 6.51
CA ARG A 8 -9.46 7.18 7.86
C ARG A 8 -9.05 6.09 8.85
N GLU A 9 -9.12 4.83 8.45
CA GLU A 9 -8.69 3.70 9.29
C GLU A 9 -7.18 3.78 9.54
N ILE A 10 -6.39 4.05 8.49
CA ILE A 10 -4.94 4.23 8.63
C ILE A 10 -4.64 5.35 9.62
N ARG A 11 -5.22 6.54 9.43
CA ARG A 11 -4.99 7.68 10.33
C ARG A 11 -5.37 7.37 11.77
N GLN A 12 -6.49 6.68 12.00
CA GLN A 12 -6.89 6.29 13.35
C GLN A 12 -5.85 5.34 13.98
N CYS A 13 -5.47 4.28 13.28
CA CYS A 13 -4.48 3.34 13.80
C CYS A 13 -3.09 3.96 14.00
N LEU A 14 -2.70 4.96 13.18
CA LEU A 14 -1.48 5.73 13.41
C LEU A 14 -1.56 6.58 14.69
N GLN A 15 -2.72 7.19 14.97
CA GLN A 15 -2.96 7.92 16.22
C GLN A 15 -2.93 6.99 17.44
N ASP A 16 -3.38 5.75 17.28
CA ASP A 16 -3.35 4.72 18.32
C ASP A 16 -1.93 4.11 18.53
N GLY A 17 -0.91 4.64 17.86
CA GLY A 17 0.50 4.22 18.00
C GLY A 17 0.94 3.15 16.99
N GLY A 18 0.10 2.81 16.02
CA GLY A 18 0.47 2.02 14.86
C GLY A 18 1.44 2.77 13.92
N HIS A 19 2.07 2.04 13.01
CA HIS A 19 2.93 2.62 11.97
C HIS A 19 2.87 1.80 10.68
N LEU A 20 3.27 2.40 9.56
CA LEU A 20 3.46 1.67 8.31
C LEU A 20 4.82 0.96 8.33
N ARG A 21 4.82 -0.36 8.06
CA ARG A 21 6.04 -1.18 8.01
C ARG A 21 6.70 -1.13 6.65
N ASN A 22 5.90 -1.21 5.59
CA ASN A 22 6.41 -1.15 4.23
C ASN A 22 5.38 -0.53 3.28
N VAL A 23 5.86 0.15 2.25
CA VAL A 23 5.01 0.77 1.23
C VAL A 23 5.57 0.45 -0.15
N LEU A 24 4.67 0.11 -1.07
CA LEU A 24 4.97 -0.03 -2.49
C LEU A 24 3.92 0.72 -3.31
N ILE A 25 4.33 1.24 -4.46
CA ILE A 25 3.48 1.95 -5.41
C ILE A 25 3.54 1.19 -6.73
N VAL A 26 2.36 0.84 -7.24
CA VAL A 26 2.20 0.26 -8.57
C VAL A 26 1.72 1.36 -9.51
N THR A 27 2.46 1.54 -10.60
CA THR A 27 2.16 2.51 -11.64
C THR A 27 1.62 1.80 -12.87
N LYS A 28 0.42 2.16 -13.28
CA LYS A 28 -0.22 1.66 -14.49
C LYS A 28 -0.28 2.77 -15.53
N THR A 29 0.19 2.49 -16.74
CA THR A 29 -0.03 3.38 -17.89
C THR A 29 -1.44 3.17 -18.42
N ILE A 30 -2.20 4.27 -18.52
CA ILE A 30 -3.54 4.32 -19.09
C ILE A 30 -3.53 5.18 -20.37
N LYS A 31 -4.62 5.18 -21.13
CA LYS A 31 -4.70 5.93 -22.40
C LYS A 31 -4.38 7.43 -22.26
N ASP A 32 -4.75 8.04 -21.12
CA ASP A 32 -4.62 9.48 -20.86
C ASP A 32 -3.52 9.82 -19.84
N GLY A 33 -2.58 8.90 -19.57
CA GLY A 33 -1.45 9.17 -18.67
C GLY A 33 -1.05 7.97 -17.82
N THR A 34 -0.69 8.24 -16.57
CA THR A 34 -0.32 7.20 -15.58
C THR A 34 -1.19 7.32 -14.34
N GLU A 35 -1.47 6.18 -13.75
CA GLU A 35 -2.18 6.05 -12.48
C GLU A 35 -1.31 5.26 -11.50
N HIS A 36 -1.22 5.77 -10.27
CA HIS A 36 -0.42 5.22 -9.21
C HIS A 36 -1.33 4.71 -8.11
N LEU A 37 -1.13 3.46 -7.68
CA LEU A 37 -1.84 2.86 -6.56
C LEU A 37 -0.83 2.48 -5.48
N ALA A 38 -1.05 2.97 -4.26
CA ALA A 38 -0.24 2.58 -3.11
C ALA A 38 -0.80 1.31 -2.48
N TYR A 39 0.10 0.37 -2.18
CA TYR A 39 -0.13 -0.74 -1.27
C TYR A 39 0.70 -0.52 -0.03
N VAL A 40 0.06 -0.63 1.12
CA VAL A 40 0.69 -0.40 2.41
C VAL A 40 0.59 -1.67 3.26
N ARG A 41 1.66 -1.97 3.97
CA ARG A 41 1.68 -3.00 5.00
C ARG A 41 1.76 -2.31 6.36
N PRO A 42 0.63 -2.11 7.05
CA PRO A 42 0.65 -1.47 8.36
C PRO A 42 1.15 -2.44 9.45
N SER A 43 1.45 -1.94 10.64
CA SER A 43 1.92 -2.78 11.75
C SER A 43 0.84 -3.70 12.34
N TRP A 44 -0.43 -3.33 12.17
CA TRP A 44 -1.61 -4.03 12.69
C TRP A 44 -2.22 -5.02 11.70
N ARG A 45 -1.71 -5.11 10.46
CA ARG A 45 -2.08 -6.15 9.48
C ARG A 45 -0.81 -6.80 8.94
N ARG A 46 -0.90 -8.08 8.58
CA ARG A 46 0.25 -8.82 8.06
C ARG A 46 0.44 -8.64 6.55
N GLU A 47 -0.66 -8.41 5.83
CA GLU A 47 -0.75 -8.36 4.37
C GLU A 47 -0.48 -6.95 3.81
N PHE A 48 -0.08 -6.88 2.54
CA PHE A 48 -0.12 -5.62 1.78
C PHE A 48 -1.55 -5.34 1.34
N LEU A 49 -2.06 -4.16 1.69
CA LEU A 49 -3.42 -3.76 1.39
C LEU A 49 -3.40 -2.51 0.49
N PRO A 50 -4.18 -2.49 -0.61
CA PRO A 50 -4.29 -1.30 -1.45
C PRO A 50 -5.00 -0.18 -0.68
N LEU A 51 -4.59 1.06 -0.95
CA LEU A 51 -5.27 2.23 -0.44
C LEU A 51 -6.62 2.43 -1.15
N ARG A 52 -7.70 2.60 -0.38
CA ARG A 52 -9.06 2.76 -0.90
C ARG A 52 -9.63 4.14 -0.67
N THR A 53 -10.49 4.57 -1.60
CA THR A 53 -11.27 5.80 -1.45
C THR A 53 -12.38 5.62 -0.40
N TRP A 54 -12.78 6.73 0.21
CA TRP A 54 -13.89 6.78 1.13
C TRP A 54 -15.18 6.29 0.45
N GLY A 55 -15.83 5.26 1.02
CA GLY A 55 -17.08 4.70 0.48
C GLY A 55 -16.98 3.32 -0.18
N ASP A 56 -15.84 2.62 -0.05
CA ASP A 56 -15.63 1.20 -0.41
C ASP A 56 -15.91 0.81 -1.87
N ARG A 57 -16.08 1.78 -2.78
CA ARG A 57 -16.45 1.47 -4.17
C ARG A 57 -15.24 1.19 -5.08
N GLU A 58 -14.13 1.90 -4.93
CA GLU A 58 -12.97 1.77 -5.84
C GLU A 58 -11.61 2.01 -5.15
N ASP A 59 -10.57 1.36 -5.67
CA ASP A 59 -9.18 1.58 -5.26
C ASP A 59 -8.78 3.04 -5.57
N ARG A 60 -8.06 3.68 -4.65
CA ARG A 60 -7.67 5.08 -4.81
C ARG A 60 -6.43 5.18 -5.66
N THR A 61 -6.61 5.52 -6.93
CA THR A 61 -5.50 5.82 -7.84
C THR A 61 -5.18 7.32 -7.85
N TYR A 62 -3.91 7.64 -8.11
CA TYR A 62 -3.39 9.00 -8.17
C TYR A 62 -2.73 9.21 -9.52
N ARG A 63 -3.04 10.31 -10.20
CA ARG A 63 -2.34 10.68 -11.45
C ARG A 63 -1.00 11.37 -11.22
N ASP A 64 -0.79 11.84 -10.00
CA ASP A 64 0.36 12.64 -9.58
C ASP A 64 1.08 11.88 -8.47
N LEU A 65 2.29 11.40 -8.77
CA LEU A 65 3.11 10.64 -7.86
C LEU A 65 3.57 11.49 -6.67
N ASP A 66 3.90 12.77 -6.87
CA ASP A 66 4.33 13.66 -5.80
C ASP A 66 3.24 13.83 -4.75
N ARG A 67 1.98 13.95 -5.17
CA ARG A 67 0.84 13.98 -4.22
C ARG A 67 0.71 12.70 -3.42
N LEU A 68 0.92 11.55 -4.06
CA LEU A 68 0.88 10.26 -3.35
C LEU A 68 2.04 10.15 -2.36
N LEU A 69 3.23 10.60 -2.74
CA LEU A 69 4.40 10.61 -1.86
C LEU A 69 4.20 11.55 -0.65
N MET A 70 3.68 12.76 -0.85
CA MET A 70 3.35 13.67 0.25
C MET A 70 2.36 13.02 1.23
N LEU A 71 1.32 12.36 0.72
CA LEU A 71 0.38 11.64 1.60
C LEU A 71 1.09 10.57 2.44
N LEU A 72 1.95 9.76 1.82
CA LEU A 72 2.68 8.70 2.52
C LEU A 72 3.70 9.25 3.53
N ARG A 73 4.39 10.34 3.18
CA ARG A 73 5.48 10.93 3.98
C ARG A 73 4.97 11.85 5.08
N ASP A 74 4.17 12.84 4.72
CA ASP A 74 3.72 13.90 5.63
C ASP A 74 2.50 13.48 6.44
N ASP A 75 1.55 12.80 5.79
CA ASP A 75 0.25 12.48 6.40
C ASP A 75 0.28 11.15 7.16
N PHE A 76 0.94 10.14 6.60
CA PHE A 76 1.10 8.82 7.24
C PHE A 76 2.43 8.65 7.99
N GLY A 77 3.35 9.61 7.87
CA GLY A 77 4.63 9.58 8.59
C GLY A 77 5.59 8.48 8.16
N TYR A 78 5.41 7.87 6.97
CA TYR A 78 6.26 6.77 6.54
C TYR A 78 7.65 7.27 6.11
N GLN A 79 8.69 6.89 6.87
CA GLN A 79 10.06 7.31 6.59
C GLN A 79 10.89 6.26 5.84
N GLY A 80 10.36 5.04 5.65
CA GLY A 80 11.06 3.95 5.00
C GLY A 80 11.22 4.07 3.48
N PHE A 81 11.76 3.02 2.88
CA PHE A 81 11.87 2.88 1.42
C PHE A 81 10.48 2.69 0.79
N ILE A 82 10.21 3.40 -0.31
CA ILE A 82 8.98 3.26 -1.10
C ILE A 82 9.38 2.64 -2.43
N GLY A 83 9.01 1.38 -2.64
CA GLY A 83 9.25 0.71 -3.92
C GLY A 83 8.28 1.18 -4.98
N LEU A 84 8.76 1.52 -6.18
CA LEU A 84 7.94 1.90 -7.32
C LEU A 84 8.06 0.82 -8.39
N TYR A 85 6.93 0.26 -8.80
CA TYR A 85 6.85 -0.83 -9.78
C TYR A 85 5.87 -0.46 -10.90
N LEU A 86 6.11 -0.97 -12.11
CA LEU A 86 5.14 -0.89 -13.19
C LEU A 86 4.13 -2.03 -13.08
N ASP A 87 2.90 -1.80 -13.53
CA ASP A 87 1.89 -2.85 -13.63
C ASP A 87 2.40 -3.98 -14.53
N GLY A 88 2.35 -5.22 -14.04
CA GLY A 88 2.88 -6.40 -14.73
C GLY A 88 4.39 -6.67 -14.52
N ASP A 89 5.08 -5.90 -13.67
CA ASP A 89 6.48 -6.16 -13.33
C ASP A 89 6.65 -7.53 -12.64
N ALA A 90 7.65 -8.30 -13.03
CA ALA A 90 7.91 -9.62 -12.45
C ALA A 90 8.30 -9.55 -10.96
N ASP A 91 8.91 -8.45 -10.52
CA ASP A 91 9.25 -8.24 -9.12
C ASP A 91 8.00 -8.05 -8.23
N LEU A 92 6.85 -7.63 -8.79
CA LEU A 92 5.58 -7.56 -8.05
C LEU A 92 5.10 -8.95 -7.58
N ALA A 93 5.43 -10.01 -8.31
CA ALA A 93 5.06 -11.37 -7.93
C ALA A 93 5.66 -11.76 -6.57
N ARG A 94 6.85 -11.23 -6.24
CA ARG A 94 7.51 -11.45 -4.94
C ARG A 94 6.70 -10.85 -3.78
N TYR A 95 6.11 -9.67 -3.97
CA TYR A 95 5.28 -9.03 -2.93
C TYR A 95 3.90 -9.68 -2.78
N ARG A 96 3.32 -10.20 -3.86
CA ARG A 96 2.13 -11.07 -3.79
C ARG A 96 2.44 -12.35 -3.02
N ALA A 97 3.55 -13.00 -3.33
CA ALA A 97 3.98 -14.19 -2.60
C ALA A 97 4.18 -13.90 -1.11
N LEU A 98 4.85 -12.79 -0.74
CA LEU A 98 5.02 -12.36 0.66
C LEU A 98 3.71 -12.04 1.39
N SER A 99 2.64 -11.74 0.66
CA SER A 99 1.30 -11.53 1.26
C SER A 99 0.60 -12.86 1.57
N ASP A 100 0.98 -13.95 0.91
CA ASP A 100 0.43 -15.30 1.08
C ASP A 100 1.30 -16.19 2.00
N SER A 101 2.61 -15.90 2.09
CA SER A 101 3.61 -16.83 2.65
C SER A 101 4.09 -16.54 4.07
N ASP A 102 3.33 -15.85 4.92
CA ASP A 102 3.69 -15.68 6.34
C ASP A 102 2.67 -16.35 7.29
N GLY A 103 2.51 -17.65 7.06
CA GLY A 103 1.78 -18.61 7.88
C GLY A 103 2.65 -19.80 8.30
N THR A 104 3.97 -19.62 8.43
CA THR A 104 4.84 -20.67 8.99
C THR A 104 5.79 -20.05 10.00
N ASP A 105 5.25 -19.87 11.21
CA ASP A 105 6.07 -19.75 12.42
C ASP A 105 6.45 -21.18 12.88
N VAL A 106 7.76 -21.44 12.82
CA VAL A 106 8.65 -22.33 13.62
C VAL A 106 8.32 -23.81 13.93
N GLU A 107 9.32 -24.67 13.64
CA GLU A 107 9.91 -25.77 14.46
C GLU A 107 10.73 -26.64 13.47
N VAL A 108 12.04 -26.89 13.58
CA VAL A 108 12.92 -27.24 14.71
C VAL A 108 14.38 -26.83 14.44
#